data_AF-E5DHR8-F1
#
_entry.id   AF-E5DHR8-F1
#
_cell.length_a   1.000
_cell.length_b   1.000
_cell.length_c   1.000
_cell.angle_alpha   90.00
_cell.angle_beta   90.00
_cell.angle_gamma   90.00
#
_symmetry.space_group_name_H-M   'P 1'
#
loop_
_entity.id
_entity.type
_entity.pdbx_description
1 polymer ?
#
loop_
_entity_poly.entity_id
_entity_poly.type
_entity_poly.pdbx_seq_one_letter_code
_entity_poly.pdbx_strand_id
1 'polypeptide(L)' 'CPPTEYSEIFEKQCPQAYSYAYDDKNSTFTCSGGPDYVITFCP' A
#
# COMPACT_ATOMS: atom_id res chain seq x y z
N CYS A 1 -0.25 -9.02 -14.88
CA CYS A 1 -0.06 -7.57 -15.08
C CYS A 1 1.24 -7.20 -14.36
N PRO A 2 2.33 -6.89 -15.09
CA PRO A 2 3.60 -6.50 -14.47
C PRO A 2 3.55 -5.05 -13.97
N PRO A 3 4.36 -4.69 -12.96
CA PRO A 3 4.59 -3.29 -12.61
C PRO A 3 5.21 -2.53 -13.79
N THR A 4 4.95 -1.23 -13.83
CA THR A 4 5.53 -0.27 -14.78
C THR A 4 6.56 0.59 -14.06
N GLU A 5 7.45 1.28 -14.80
CA GLU A 5 8.39 2.24 -14.21
C GLU A 5 7.68 3.33 -13.39
N TYR A 6 6.47 3.73 -13.80
CA TYR A 6 5.65 4.70 -13.07
C TYR A 6 5.15 4.15 -11.72
N SER A 7 4.67 2.90 -11.68
CA SER A 7 4.26 2.30 -10.42
C SER A 7 5.44 2.07 -9.48
N GLU A 8 6.64 1.74 -10.00
CA GLU A 8 7.83 1.59 -9.15
C GLU A 8 8.23 2.86 -8.41
N ILE A 9 7.94 4.04 -8.97
CA ILE A 9 8.20 5.32 -8.29
C ILE A 9 7.37 5.41 -7.01
N PHE A 10 6.08 5.09 -7.09
CA PHE A 10 5.18 5.11 -5.94
C PHE A 10 5.54 4.01 -4.92
N GLU A 11 5.91 2.82 -5.38
CA GLU A 11 6.38 1.73 -4.52
C GLU A 11 7.64 2.13 -3.72
N LYS A 12 8.60 2.80 -4.37
CA LYS A 12 9.86 3.23 -3.73
C LYS A 12 9.64 4.34 -2.69
N GLN A 13 8.67 5.22 -2.91
CA GLN A 13 8.36 6.31 -1.97
C GLN A 13 7.47 5.85 -0.81
N CYS A 14 6.49 5.00 -1.10
CA CYS A 14 5.54 4.48 -0.14
C CYS A 14 5.38 2.95 -0.32
N PRO A 15 6.33 2.13 0.19
CA PRO A 15 6.33 0.68 -0.02
C PRO A 15 5.21 -0.09 0.71
N GLN A 16 4.42 0.62 1.50
CA GLN A 16 3.26 0.11 2.22
C GLN A 16 1.95 0.54 1.57
N ALA A 17 1.99 1.17 0.41
CA ALA A 17 0.80 1.64 -0.28
C ALA A 17 0.75 1.03 -1.67
N TYR A 18 -0.46 0.71 -2.12
CA TYR A 18 -0.69 0.16 -3.45
C TYR A 18 -0.11 1.07 -4.54
N SER A 19 0.92 0.59 -5.22
CA SER A 19 1.54 1.29 -6.35
C SER A 19 0.91 0.97 -7.70
N TYR A 20 0.28 -0.21 -7.83
CA TYR A 20 -0.53 -0.63 -8.98
C TYR A 20 -1.60 -1.64 -8.58
N ALA A 21 -2.55 -1.91 -9.48
CA ALA A 21 -3.75 -2.69 -9.18
C ALA A 21 -3.52 -4.15 -8.74
N TYR A 22 -2.31 -4.70 -8.94
CA TYR A 22 -1.98 -6.07 -8.54
C TYR A 22 -0.82 -6.12 -7.54
N ASP A 23 -0.60 -5.03 -6.81
CA ASP A 23 0.42 -4.92 -5.76
C ASP A 23 -0.03 -5.54 -4.41
N ASP A 24 -0.65 -6.71 -4.46
CA ASP A 24 -1.26 -7.31 -3.26
C ASP A 24 -0.25 -7.87 -2.26
N LYS A 25 1.00 -8.09 -2.68
CA LYS A 25 2.01 -8.76 -1.85
C LYS A 25 2.53 -7.90 -0.71
N ASN A 26 2.66 -6.60 -0.94
CA ASN A 26 3.30 -5.67 -0.01
C ASN A 26 2.31 -4.67 0.60
N SER A 27 1.17 -4.46 -0.08
CA SER A 27 0.22 -3.40 0.24
C SER A 27 -1.10 -3.89 0.86
N THR A 28 -1.28 -5.21 1.04
CA THR A 28 -2.45 -5.78 1.72
C THR A 28 -2.22 -5.87 3.23
N PHE A 29 -2.95 -5.07 4.01
CA PHE A 29 -2.92 -5.10 5.48
C PHE A 29 -4.21 -5.66 6.03
N THR A 30 -4.11 -6.62 6.95
CA THR A 30 -5.27 -7.15 7.68
C THR A 30 -4.95 -7.18 9.17
N CYS A 31 -5.94 -6.79 9.98
CA CYS A 31 -5.87 -6.85 11.45
C CYS A 31 -7.10 -7.62 11.97
N SER A 32 -6.88 -8.60 12.84
CA SER A 32 -7.92 -9.45 13.42
C SER A 32 -8.39 -8.92 14.77
N GLY A 33 -9.60 -9.32 15.20
CA GLY A 33 -10.08 -9.08 16.57
C GLY A 33 -10.85 -7.77 16.80
N GLY A 34 -11.41 -7.15 15.76
CA GLY A 34 -12.17 -5.90 15.89
C GLY A 34 -11.29 -4.68 16.24
N PRO A 35 -10.24 -4.39 15.47
CA PRO A 35 -9.35 -3.27 15.73
C PRO A 35 -10.02 -1.92 15.48
N ASP A 36 -9.59 -0.91 16.23
CA ASP A 36 -9.85 0.49 15.94
C ASP A 36 -8.74 1.06 15.03
N TYR A 37 -9.09 1.99 14.16
CA TYR A 37 -8.17 2.60 13.19
C TYR A 37 -8.14 4.12 13.33
N VAL A 38 -6.96 4.71 13.19
CA VAL A 38 -6.76 6.16 13.13
C VAL A 38 -6.22 6.54 11.76
N ILE A 39 -6.90 7.46 11.08
CA ILE A 39 -6.49 7.99 9.78
C ILE A 39 -5.94 9.40 10.00
N THR A 40 -4.66 9.61 9.71
CA THR A 40 -3.98 10.89 9.87
C THR A 40 -3.59 11.45 8.49
N PHE A 41 -3.92 12.72 8.26
CA PHE A 41 -3.45 13.46 7.09
C PHE A 41 -2.23 14.31 7.48
N CYS A 42 -1.16 14.25 6.69
CA CYS A 42 0.15 14.83 7.03
C CYS A 42 0.70 14.31 8.37
N PRO A 43 1.00 13.00 8.45
CA PRO A 43 1.59 12.39 9.65
C PRO A 43 2.99 12.94 9.96
#